data_AF-A0A327KLK9-F1
#
_entry.id   AF-A0A327KLK9-F1
#
_cell.length_a   1.000
_cell.length_b   1.000
_cell.length_c   1.000
_cell.angle_alpha   90.00
_cell.angle_beta   90.00
_cell.angle_gamma   90.00
#
_symmetry.space_group_name_H-M   'P 1'
#
loop_
_entity.id
_entity.type
_entity.pdbx_description
1 polymer ?
#
loop_
_entity_poly.entity_id
_entity_poly.type
_entity_poly.pdbx_seq_one_letter_code
_entity_poly.pdbx_strand_id
1 'polypeptide(L)'
;MTSIVLPVPLATHFDAVVRAVQQATAATAPTIVKTVISEFACLTDLVEMTHELSAAINNVVRNVESLAEALLLPNSEFHALRALHSVGPALVVLRDQLARAEPSEEAKAQNFVW
;
A
#
# COMPACT_ATOMS: atom_id res chain seq x y z
N MET A 1 -15.04 -3.53 18.60
CA MET A 1 -14.21 -3.40 17.39
C MET A 1 -13.74 -1.96 17.32
N THR A 2 -12.54 -1.68 17.82
CA THR A 2 -11.90 -0.38 17.63
C THR A 2 -11.50 -0.30 16.15
N SER A 3 -12.27 0.44 15.36
CA SER A 3 -11.87 0.80 13.99
C SER A 3 -10.63 1.66 14.12
N ILE A 4 -9.49 1.12 13.68
CA ILE A 4 -8.23 1.82 13.73
C ILE A 4 -8.25 2.89 12.64
N VAL A 5 -8.21 4.16 13.03
CA VAL A 5 -8.24 5.31 12.10
C VAL A 5 -6.81 5.80 11.89
N LEU A 6 -6.38 5.84 10.63
CA LEU A 6 -5.09 6.42 10.28
C LEU A 6 -5.16 7.96 10.34
N PRO A 7 -4.07 8.65 10.75
CA PRO A 7 -3.89 10.08 10.53
C PRO A 7 -4.13 10.47 9.06
N VAL A 8 -4.65 11.67 8.80
CA VAL A 8 -5.09 12.12 7.45
C VAL A 8 -4.03 11.91 6.36
N PRO A 9 -2.73 12.25 6.55
CA PRO A 9 -1.71 12.00 5.52
C PRO A 9 -1.53 10.51 5.23
N LEU A 10 -1.48 9.67 6.26
CA LEU A 10 -1.33 8.22 6.12
C LEU A 10 -2.57 7.59 5.47
N ALA A 11 -3.77 8.02 5.86
CA ALA A 11 -5.02 7.58 5.25
C ALA A 11 -5.05 7.91 3.75
N THR A 12 -4.60 9.11 3.37
CA THR A 12 -4.62 9.56 1.97
C THR A 12 -3.73 8.70 1.07
N HIS A 13 -2.47 8.49 1.45
CA HIS A 13 -1.55 7.66 0.67
C HIS A 13 -1.93 6.18 0.69
N PHE A 14 -2.41 5.67 1.84
CA PHE A 14 -2.92 4.31 1.92
C PHE A 14 -4.14 4.07 1.02
N ASP A 15 -5.10 5.00 1.02
CA ASP A 15 -6.28 4.93 0.15
C ASP A 15 -5.92 5.02 -1.34
N ALA A 16 -4.87 5.78 -1.69
CA ALA A 16 -4.34 5.82 -3.05
C ALA A 16 -3.82 4.44 -3.49
N VAL A 17 -3.08 3.73 -2.63
CA VAL A 17 -2.65 2.34 -2.88
C VAL A 17 -3.85 1.42 -3.07
N VAL A 18 -4.81 1.46 -2.14
CA VAL A 18 -6.03 0.63 -2.21
C VAL A 18 -6.77 0.87 -3.52
N ARG A 19 -6.94 2.14 -3.91
CA ARG A 19 -7.63 2.51 -5.15
C ARG A 19 -6.87 2.03 -6.39
N ALA A 20 -5.55 2.21 -6.44
CA ALA A 20 -4.73 1.74 -7.55
C ALA A 20 -4.86 0.22 -7.74
N VAL A 21 -4.86 -0.54 -6.65
CA VAL A 21 -5.07 -1.99 -6.66
C VAL A 21 -6.47 -2.37 -7.10
N GLN A 22 -7.51 -1.74 -6.56
CA GLN A 22 -8.91 -2.06 -6.90
C GLN A 22 -9.26 -1.71 -8.35
N GLN A 23 -8.63 -0.68 -8.92
CA GLN A 23 -8.85 -0.23 -10.30
C GLN A 23 -7.82 -0.82 -11.28
N ALA A 24 -7.06 -1.83 -10.86
CA ALA A 24 -6.04 -2.46 -11.67
C ALA A 24 -6.67 -3.15 -12.89
N THR A 25 -6.11 -2.89 -14.06
CA THR A 25 -6.50 -3.50 -15.33
C THR A 25 -5.26 -3.94 -16.11
N ALA A 26 -5.44 -4.73 -17.17
CA ALA A 26 -4.33 -5.09 -18.06
C ALA A 26 -3.58 -3.85 -18.61
N ALA A 27 -4.28 -2.73 -18.82
CA ALA A 27 -3.68 -1.48 -19.29
C ALA A 27 -2.80 -0.80 -18.22
N THR A 28 -3.14 -0.94 -16.93
CA THR A 28 -2.38 -0.32 -15.83
C THR A 28 -1.32 -1.24 -15.23
N ALA A 29 -1.35 -2.53 -15.53
CA ALA A 29 -0.38 -3.53 -15.07
C ALA A 29 1.10 -3.11 -15.21
N PRO A 30 1.55 -2.45 -16.31
CA PRO A 30 2.95 -2.01 -16.42
C PRO A 30 3.35 -0.90 -15.43
N THR A 31 2.38 -0.21 -14.83
CA THR A 31 2.59 1.01 -14.03
C THR A 31 2.10 0.90 -12.58
N ILE A 32 1.27 -0.09 -12.27
CA ILE A 32 0.66 -0.23 -10.95
C ILE A 32 1.70 -0.46 -9.85
N VAL A 33 2.69 -1.32 -10.09
CA VAL A 33 3.77 -1.59 -9.12
C VAL A 33 4.54 -0.31 -8.80
N LYS A 34 4.88 0.47 -9.84
CA LYS A 34 5.56 1.76 -9.67
C LYS A 34 4.72 2.76 -8.86
N THR A 35 3.41 2.81 -9.12
CA THR A 35 2.48 3.67 -8.39
C THR A 35 2.45 3.29 -6.91
N VAL A 36 2.29 2.00 -6.60
CA VAL A 36 2.26 1.49 -5.22
C VAL A 36 3.58 1.77 -4.49
N ILE A 37 4.73 1.54 -5.13
CA ILE A 37 6.04 1.85 -4.55
C ILE A 37 6.17 3.35 -4.27
N SER A 38 5.70 4.22 -5.17
CA SER A 38 5.76 5.67 -4.97
C SER A 38 4.92 6.11 -3.77
N GLU A 39 3.70 5.57 -3.62
CA GLU A 39 2.86 5.88 -2.45
C GLU A 39 3.46 5.34 -1.15
N PHE A 40 4.13 4.18 -1.20
CA PHE A 40 4.87 3.68 -0.04
C PHE A 40 6.04 4.57 0.33
N ALA A 41 6.80 5.10 -0.63
CA ALA A 41 7.85 6.08 -0.32
C ALA A 41 7.29 7.29 0.44
N CYS A 42 6.15 7.84 0.00
CA CYS A 42 5.47 8.92 0.73
C CYS A 42 5.04 8.51 2.14
N LEU A 43 4.55 7.28 2.34
CA LEU A 43 4.20 6.77 3.66
C LEU A 43 5.42 6.63 4.56
N THR A 44 6.55 6.16 4.04
CA THR A 44 7.79 6.00 4.82
C THR A 44 8.42 7.33 5.22
N ASP A 45 8.16 8.40 4.48
CA ASP A 45 8.58 9.75 4.88
C ASP A 45 7.75 10.28 6.07
N LEU A 46 6.58 9.68 6.35
CA LEU A 46 5.66 10.13 7.39
C LEU A 46 5.76 9.35 8.71
N VAL A 47 6.35 8.15 8.69
CA VAL A 47 6.46 7.27 9.87
C VAL A 47 7.83 6.64 9.99
N GLU A 48 8.22 6.33 11.23
CA GLU A 48 9.42 5.57 11.50
C GLU A 48 9.33 4.15 10.91
N MET A 49 10.35 3.77 10.14
CA MET A 49 10.39 2.48 9.49
C MET A 49 10.78 1.38 10.49
N THR A 50 9.81 0.57 10.90
CA THR A 50 10.06 -0.66 11.67
C THR A 50 10.28 -1.86 10.75
N HIS A 51 10.91 -2.92 11.27
CA HIS A 51 11.05 -4.18 10.55
C HIS A 51 9.69 -4.76 10.13
N GLU A 52 8.68 -4.66 11.00
CA GLU A 52 7.32 -5.17 10.75
C GLU A 52 6.61 -4.36 9.67
N LEU A 53 6.75 -3.04 9.68
CA LEU A 53 6.21 -2.16 8.64
C LEU A 53 6.89 -2.43 7.28
N SER A 54 8.22 -2.55 7.27
CA SER A 54 8.99 -2.91 6.08
C SER A 54 8.54 -4.25 5.50
N ALA A 55 8.37 -5.27 6.35
CA ALA A 55 7.88 -6.58 5.92
C ALA A 55 6.45 -6.52 5.36
N ALA A 56 5.56 -5.72 5.97
CA ALA A 56 4.20 -5.52 5.49
C ALA A 56 4.17 -4.82 4.12
N ILE A 57 4.96 -3.77 3.94
CA ILE A 57 5.12 -3.06 2.65
C ILE A 57 5.61 -4.03 1.57
N ASN A 58 6.71 -4.74 1.83
CA ASN A 58 7.28 -5.71 0.88
C ASN A 58 6.28 -6.80 0.48
N ASN A 59 5.47 -7.28 1.43
CA ASN A 59 4.44 -8.27 1.15
C ASN A 59 3.32 -7.73 0.24
N VAL A 60 2.91 -6.46 0.42
CA VAL A 60 1.96 -5.82 -0.50
C VAL A 60 2.57 -5.66 -1.89
N VAL A 61 3.80 -5.16 -1.99
CA VAL A 61 4.50 -4.99 -3.28
C VAL A 61 4.54 -6.31 -4.05
N ARG A 62 4.99 -7.41 -3.41
CA ARG A 62 5.03 -8.74 -4.05
C ARG A 62 3.66 -9.23 -4.52
N ASN A 63 2.62 -8.99 -3.75
CA ASN A 63 1.26 -9.38 -4.15
C ASN A 63 0.73 -8.52 -5.31
N VAL A 64 1.11 -7.24 -5.36
CA VAL A 64 0.79 -6.34 -6.47
C VAL A 64 1.57 -6.69 -7.73
N GLU A 65 2.83 -7.12 -7.63
CA GLU A 65 3.59 -7.69 -8.74
C GLU A 65 2.90 -8.93 -9.31
N SER A 66 2.48 -9.84 -8.43
CA SER A 66 1.71 -11.04 -8.83
C SER A 66 0.38 -10.66 -9.50
N LEU A 67 -0.28 -9.59 -9.06
CA LEU A 67 -1.48 -9.05 -9.71
C LEU A 67 -1.17 -8.47 -11.08
N ALA A 68 -0.09 -7.69 -11.22
CA ALA A 68 0.33 -7.14 -12.50
C ALA A 68 0.64 -8.24 -13.51
N GLU A 69 1.36 -9.29 -13.10
CA GLU A 69 1.61 -10.48 -13.94
C GLU A 69 0.30 -11.18 -14.33
N ALA A 70 -0.60 -11.40 -13.37
CA ALA A 70 -1.90 -12.04 -13.61
C ALA A 70 -2.79 -11.27 -14.59
N LEU A 71 -2.74 -9.93 -14.55
CA LEU A 71 -3.49 -9.06 -15.45
C LEU A 71 -3.01 -9.14 -16.91
N LEU A 72 -1.77 -9.55 -17.14
CA LEU A 72 -1.17 -9.70 -18.46
C LEU A 72 -1.38 -11.11 -19.06
N LEU A 73 -1.89 -12.07 -18.28
CA LEU A 73 -2.17 -13.42 -18.76
C LEU A 73 -3.44 -13.49 -19.61
N PRO A 74 -3.52 -14.41 -20.58
CA PRO A 74 -4.79 -14.75 -21.22
C PRO A 74 -5.78 -15.31 -20.17
N ASN A 75 -7.08 -14.98 -20.30
CA ASN A 75 -8.11 -15.23 -19.28
C ASN A 75 -7.82 -14.54 -17.93
N SER A 76 -7.34 -13.29 -18.00
CA SER A 76 -6.92 -12.50 -16.84
C SER A 76 -7.97 -12.33 -15.75
N GLU A 77 -9.28 -12.43 -16.05
CA GLU A 77 -10.34 -12.25 -15.05
C GLU A 77 -10.20 -13.18 -13.85
N PHE A 78 -9.98 -14.49 -14.09
CA PHE A 78 -9.84 -15.46 -13.00
C PHE A 78 -8.52 -15.28 -12.23
N HIS A 79 -7.42 -15.06 -12.94
CA HIS A 79 -6.10 -14.89 -12.34
C HIS A 79 -6.00 -13.59 -11.55
N ALA A 80 -6.57 -12.49 -12.06
CA ALA A 80 -6.63 -11.21 -11.40
C ALA A 80 -7.52 -11.25 -10.15
N LEU A 81 -8.67 -11.92 -10.19
CA LEU A 81 -9.52 -12.10 -9.00
C LEU A 81 -8.77 -12.84 -7.88
N ARG A 82 -8.05 -13.91 -8.22
CA ARG A 82 -7.23 -14.66 -7.25
C ARG A 82 -6.11 -13.80 -6.67
N ALA A 83 -5.44 -13.01 -7.50
CA ALA A 83 -4.39 -12.10 -7.06
C ALA A 83 -4.94 -10.96 -6.19
N LEU A 84 -6.08 -10.37 -6.55
CA LEU A 84 -6.76 -9.36 -5.72
C LEU A 84 -7.11 -9.92 -4.33
N HIS A 85 -7.53 -11.19 -4.26
CA HIS A 85 -7.83 -11.85 -2.98
C HIS A 85 -6.58 -12.06 -2.11
N SER A 86 -5.36 -12.10 -2.67
CA SER A 86 -4.13 -12.15 -1.88
C SER A 86 -3.66 -10.75 -1.45
N VAL A 87 -3.93 -9.71 -2.23
CA VAL A 87 -3.57 -8.32 -1.88
C VAL A 87 -4.41 -7.79 -0.71
N GLY A 88 -5.70 -8.12 -0.66
CA GLY A 88 -6.62 -7.63 0.39
C GLY A 88 -6.12 -7.86 1.83
N PRO A 89 -5.80 -9.10 2.24
CA PRO A 89 -5.25 -9.38 3.57
C PRO A 89 -3.92 -8.67 3.85
N ALA A 90 -3.06 -8.51 2.83
CA ALA A 90 -1.78 -7.80 2.98
C ALA A 90 -2.00 -6.30 3.27
N LEU A 91 -2.98 -5.67 2.61
CA LEU A 91 -3.36 -4.28 2.88
C LEU A 91 -3.92 -4.09 4.29
N VAL A 92 -4.69 -5.06 4.81
CA VAL A 92 -5.19 -5.01 6.20
C VAL A 92 -4.04 -5.04 7.20
N VAL A 93 -3.08 -5.96 7.03
CA VAL A 93 -1.90 -6.03 7.90
C VAL A 93 -1.10 -4.73 7.83
N LEU A 94 -0.89 -4.18 6.63
CA LEU A 94 -0.17 -2.91 6.46
C LEU A 94 -0.89 -1.76 7.18
N ARG A 95 -2.22 -1.65 7.05
CA ARG A 95 -2.99 -0.61 7.75
C ARG A 95 -2.81 -0.70 9.26
N ASP A 96 -2.85 -1.91 9.81
CA ASP A 96 -2.70 -2.14 11.24
C ASP A 96 -1.28 -1.79 11.73
N GLN A 97 -0.25 -2.01 10.90
CA GLN A 97 1.13 -1.59 11.17
C GLN A 97 1.27 -0.07 11.12
N LEU A 98 0.77 0.59 10.06
CA LEU A 98 0.82 2.04 9.91
C LEU A 98 0.15 2.78 11.07
N ALA A 99 -0.93 2.23 11.62
CA ALA A 99 -1.62 2.86 12.74
C ALA A 99 -0.90 2.74 14.09
N ARG A 100 0.06 1.83 14.19
CA ARG A 100 0.93 1.66 15.36
C ARG A 100 2.28 2.34 15.17
N ALA A 101 2.59 2.76 13.95
CA ALA A 101 3.85 3.38 13.62
C ALA A 101 3.94 4.78 14.26
N GLU A 102 5.12 5.11 14.76
CA GLU A 102 5.39 6.44 15.25
C GLU A 102 5.61 7.40 14.08
N PRO A 103 5.21 8.68 14.19
CA PRO A 103 5.57 9.69 13.19
C PRO A 103 7.10 9.77 13.02
N SER A 104 7.57 9.94 11.78
CA SER A 104 8.99 10.17 11.48
C SER A 104 9.47 11.49 12.07
N GLU A 105 10.79 11.64 12.25
CA GLU A 105 11.39 12.93 12.61
C GLU A 105 11.08 14.03 11.58
N GLU A 106 11.02 13.70 10.29
CA GLU A 106 10.62 14.62 9.22
C GLU A 106 9.17 15.11 9.38
N ALA A 107 8.24 14.20 9.69
CA ALA A 107 6.84 14.54 9.95
C ALA A 107 6.66 15.34 11.24
N LYS A 108 7.48 15.06 12.26
CA LYS A 108 7.52 15.87 13.49
C LYS A 108 8.02 17.27 13.17
N ALA A 109 9.12 17.41 12.43
CA ALA A 109 9.73 18.69 12.07
C ALA A 109 8.79 19.59 11.25
N GLN A 110 7.98 19.02 10.35
CA GLN A 110 6.98 19.76 9.57
C GLN A 110 5.85 20.37 10.44
N ASN A 111 5.57 19.81 11.62
CA ASN A 111 4.58 20.38 12.55
C ASN A 111 5.10 21.62 13.32
N PHE A 112 6.40 21.93 13.27
CA PHE A 112 7.01 23.05 14.00
C PHE A 112 7.22 24.32 13.17
N VAL A 113 6.80 24.33 11.89
CA VAL A 113 6.87 25.53 11.04
C VAL A 113 5.51 26.22 11.05
N TRP A 114 5.33 27.17 11.98
CA TRP A 114 4.21 28.13 12.02
C TRP A 114 4.77 29.55 11.90
#